data_AF-A0AAV9L7I2-F1
#
_entry.id   AF-A0AAV9L7I2-F1
#
_cell.length_a   1.000
_cell.length_b   1.000
_cell.length_c   1.000
_cell.angle_alpha   90.00
_cell.angle_beta   90.00
_cell.angle_gamma   90.00
#
_symmetry.space_group_name_H-M   'P 1'
#
loop_
_entity.id
_entity.type
_entity.pdbx_description
1 polymer ?
#
loop_
_entity_poly.entity_id
_entity_poly.type
_entity_poly.pdbx_seq_one_letter_code
_entity_poly.pdbx_strand_id
1 'polypeptide(L)' 'MYVSMEFANNSDDTQYQHVAYDVTYVEDIPQQGSNGLDCGIYLLAFAKCLSDGEGILVQYIDAKFLCIRYDVLLWE' A
#
# COMPACT_ATOMS: atom_id res chain seq x y z
N MET A 1 -15.76 2.48 8.78
CA MET A 1 -16.07 1.07 9.10
C MET A 1 -14.77 0.44 9.57
N TYR A 2 -14.67 0.02 10.84
CA TYR A 2 -13.47 -0.66 11.34
C TYR A 2 -13.52 -2.12 10.91
N VAL A 3 -12.51 -2.58 10.16
CA VAL A 3 -12.40 -3.99 9.76
C VAL A 3 -11.42 -4.67 10.71
N SER A 4 -11.96 -5.44 11.66
CA SER A 4 -11.16 -6.32 12.52
C SER A 4 -10.99 -7.67 11.81
N MET A 5 -9.75 -8.05 11.51
CA MET A 5 -9.42 -9.35 10.92
C MET A 5 -9.17 -10.36 12.06
N GLU A 6 -10.08 -11.32 12.27
CA GLU A 6 -9.89 -12.38 13.27
C GLU A 6 -9.32 -13.65 12.62
N PHE A 7 -8.15 -14.11 13.08
CA PHE A 7 -7.59 -15.39 12.69
C PHE A 7 -8.03 -16.48 13.69
N ALA A 8 -8.63 -17.55 13.18
CA ALA A 8 -9.08 -18.68 13.99
C ALA A 8 -7.89 -19.52 14.47
N ASN A 9 -7.76 -19.67 15.79
CA ASN A 9 -6.69 -20.44 16.44
C ASN A 9 -7.04 -21.93 16.50
N ASN A 10 -6.21 -22.77 15.89
CA ASN A 10 -6.10 -24.19 16.26
C ASN A 10 -4.88 -24.34 17.18
N SER A 11 -5.17 -24.52 18.47
CA SER A 11 -4.35 -25.08 19.56
C SER A 11 -2.92 -25.56 19.22
N ASP A 12 -1.91 -24.74 19.54
CA ASP A 12 -0.63 -25.20 20.09
C ASP A 12 0.06 -24.04 20.86
N ASP A 13 0.67 -24.35 22.00
CA ASP A 13 1.15 -23.40 23.01
C ASP A 13 2.31 -22.52 22.50
N THR A 14 1.98 -21.38 21.92
CA THR A 14 2.82 -20.18 21.96
C THR A 14 1.93 -19.01 22.31
N GLN A 15 2.30 -18.25 23.34
CA GLN A 15 1.60 -17.04 23.75
C GLN A 15 1.72 -15.99 22.63
N TYR A 16 0.81 -16.06 21.65
CA TYR A 16 0.62 -15.01 20.66
C TYR A 16 0.05 -13.81 21.40
N GLN A 17 0.93 -12.89 21.77
CA GLN A 17 0.56 -11.58 22.22
C GLN A 17 -0.37 -11.00 21.15
N HIS A 18 -1.67 -10.90 21.47
CA HIS A 18 -2.68 -10.34 20.58
C HIS A 18 -2.43 -8.83 20.50
N VAL A 19 -1.43 -8.46 19.70
CA VAL A 19 -1.13 -7.07 19.37
C VAL A 19 -2.17 -6.67 18.35
N ALA A 20 -3.16 -5.89 18.78
CA ALA A 20 -4.11 -5.28 17.86
C ALA A 20 -3.33 -4.33 16.93
N TYR A 21 -3.40 -4.58 15.63
CA TYR A 21 -2.85 -3.68 14.63
C TYR A 21 -3.84 -2.55 14.35
N ASP A 22 -3.33 -1.32 14.23
CA ASP A 22 -4.11 -0.20 13.74
C ASP A 22 -4.27 -0.33 12.22
N VAL A 23 -5.46 -0.70 11.78
CA VAL A 23 -5.80 -0.92 10.37
C VAL A 23 -6.80 0.14 9.96
N THR A 24 -6.39 1.00 9.03
CA THR A 24 -7.26 2.01 8.43
C THR A 24 -7.64 1.60 7.02
N TYR A 25 -8.94 1.64 6.71
CA TYR A 25 -9.44 1.45 5.36
C TYR A 25 -9.48 2.78 4.61
N VAL A 26 -9.04 2.78 3.35
CA VAL A 26 -9.05 3.96 2.48
C VAL A 26 -9.76 3.61 1.18
N GLU A 27 -10.81 4.38 0.87
CA GLU A 27 -11.60 4.26 -0.35
C GLU A 27 -11.06 5.19 -1.45
N ASP A 28 -11.54 5.00 -2.69
CA ASP A 28 -11.30 5.90 -3.82
C ASP A 28 -9.82 6.18 -4.15
N ILE A 29 -8.93 5.27 -3.78
CA ILE A 29 -7.52 5.37 -4.16
C ILE A 29 -7.37 5.22 -5.68
N PRO A 30 -6.41 5.91 -6.32
CA PRO A 30 -6.18 5.77 -7.75
C PRO A 30 -5.81 4.34 -8.08
N GLN A 31 -6.55 3.74 -9.02
CA GLN A 31 -6.28 2.40 -9.50
C GLN A 31 -5.81 2.45 -10.94
N GLN A 32 -4.90 1.54 -11.26
CA GLN A 32 -4.52 1.32 -12.64
C GLN A 32 -5.72 0.77 -13.43
N GLY A 33 -5.95 1.30 -14.64
CA GLY A 33 -6.90 0.70 -15.57
C GLY A 33 -6.54 -0.75 -15.91
N SER A 34 -7.55 -1.54 -16.30
CA SER A 34 -7.41 -2.99 -16.58
C SER A 34 -6.36 -3.33 -17.64
N ASN A 35 -6.05 -2.37 -18.52
CA ASN A 35 -5.15 -2.58 -19.66
C ASN A 35 -3.72 -2.07 -19.38
N GLY A 36 -3.45 -1.54 -18.18
CA GLY A 36 -2.13 -1.02 -17.81
C GLY A 36 -1.16 -2.10 -17.32
N LEU A 37 0.14 -1.81 -17.37
CA LEU A 37 1.22 -2.69 -16.90
C LEU A 37 2.11 -2.03 -15.82
N ASP A 38 1.62 -0.94 -15.25
CA ASP A 38 2.24 -0.07 -14.25
C ASP A 38 1.86 -0.43 -12.80
N CYS A 39 1.33 -1.62 -12.50
CA CYS A 39 0.81 -1.95 -11.18
C CYS A 39 1.89 -1.84 -10.08
N GLY A 40 3.14 -2.15 -10.42
CA GLY A 40 4.30 -1.94 -9.54
C GLY A 40 4.57 -0.46 -9.27
N ILE A 41 4.33 0.43 -10.24
CA ILE A 41 4.48 1.88 -10.07
C ILE A 41 3.42 2.42 -9.10
N TYR A 42 2.18 1.93 -9.20
CA TYR A 42 1.11 2.28 -8.25
C TYR A 42 1.47 1.83 -6.82
N LEU A 43 1.95 0.59 -6.65
CA LEU A 43 2.39 0.09 -5.34
C LEU A 43 3.52 0.96 -4.76
N LEU A 44 4.50 1.32 -5.60
CA LEU A 44 5.63 2.14 -5.18
C LEU A 44 5.21 3.57 -4.81
N ALA A 45 4.26 4.15 -5.54
CA ALA A 45 3.68 5.45 -5.20
C ALA A 45 3.01 5.43 -3.81
N PHE A 46 2.19 4.40 -3.52
CA PHE A 46 1.58 4.26 -2.21
C PHE A 46 2.59 4.03 -1.10
N ALA A 47 3.60 3.18 -1.33
CA ALA A 47 4.67 2.97 -0.38
C ALA A 47 5.40 4.28 -0.06
N LYS A 48 5.63 5.13 -1.07
CA LYS A 48 6.25 6.45 -0.89
C LYS A 48 5.39 7.39 -0.04
N CYS A 49 4.11 7.55 -0.38
CA CYS A 49 3.18 8.40 0.40
C CYS A 49 3.12 7.96 1.87
N LEU A 50 2.94 6.65 2.12
CA LEU A 50 2.90 6.10 3.47
C LEU A 50 4.21 6.29 4.22
N SER A 51 5.35 6.16 3.53
CA SER A 51 6.68 6.40 4.13
C SER A 51 6.89 7.86 4.49
N ASP A 52 6.32 8.79 3.71
CA ASP A 52 6.40 10.23 3.97
C ASP A 52 5.45 10.67 5.10
N GLY A 53 4.62 9.76 5.64
CA GLY A 53 3.57 10.08 6.61
C GLY A 53 2.40 10.85 5.98
N GLU A 54 2.39 10.98 4.66
CA GLU A 54 1.27 11.54 3.92
C GLU A 54 0.19 10.44 3.79
N GLY A 55 -1.02 10.73 4.24
CA GLY A 55 -2.17 9.88 3.94
C GLY A 55 -2.32 9.69 2.43
N ILE A 56 -2.99 8.62 1.99
CA ILE A 56 -3.25 8.38 0.56
C ILE A 56 -4.30 9.40 0.08
N LEU A 57 -3.87 10.62 -0.22
CA LEU A 57 -4.67 11.72 -0.77
C LEU A 57 -4.43 11.92 -2.27
N VAL A 58 -3.62 11.06 -2.88
CA VAL A 58 -3.30 11.12 -4.30
C VAL A 58 -4.58 10.85 -5.08
N GLN A 59 -5.11 11.83 -5.82
CA GLN A 59 -6.28 11.64 -6.70
C GLN A 59 -5.89 11.06 -8.06
N TYR A 60 -4.60 11.15 -8.42
CA TYR A 60 -4.09 10.73 -9.71
C TYR A 60 -2.61 10.33 -9.62
N ILE A 61 -2.26 9.19 -10.23
CA ILE A 61 -0.89 8.70 -10.33
C ILE A 61 -0.42 8.81 -11.78
N ASP A 62 0.57 9.67 -12.03
CA ASP A 62 1.28 9.70 -13.30
C ASP A 62 2.35 8.59 -13.33
N ALA A 63 1.94 7.40 -13.75
CA ALA A 63 2.81 6.23 -13.77
C ALA A 63 4.04 6.43 -14.67
N LYS A 64 3.88 7.16 -15.79
CA LYS A 64 4.99 7.42 -16.72
C LYS A 64 6.04 8.33 -16.10
N PHE A 65 5.60 9.41 -15.45
CA PHE A 65 6.51 10.31 -14.73
C PHE A 65 7.26 9.58 -13.61
N LEU A 66 6.55 8.77 -12.82
CA LEU A 66 7.16 7.99 -11.74
C LEU A 66 8.16 6.97 -12.28
N CYS A 67 7.84 6.28 -13.37
CA CYS A 67 8.76 5.35 -14.01
C CYS A 67 10.08 6.04 -14.38
N ILE A 68 10.02 7.20 -15.05
CA ILE A 68 11.22 7.98 -15.40
C ILE A 68 11.98 8.42 -14.14
N ARG A 69 11.27 8.92 -13.12
CA ARG A 69 11.90 9.37 -11.87
C ARG A 69 12.65 8.24 -11.17
N TYR A 70 12.04 7.07 -11.07
CA TYR A 70 12.66 5.93 -10.41
C TYR A 70 13.78 5.30 -11.24
N ASP A 71 13.65 5.29 -12.58
CA ASP A 71 14.72 4.83 -13.47
C ASP A 71 15.99 5.68 -13.29
N VAL A 72 15.84 7.00 -13.21
CA VAL A 72 16.96 7.91 -12.90
C VAL A 72 17.54 7.63 -11.51
N LEU A 73 16.70 7.49 -10.48
CA LEU A 73 17.15 7.25 -9.10
C LEU A 73 17.83 5.89 -8.89
N LEU A 74 17.46 4.86 -9.64
CA LEU A 74 18.06 3.53 -9.54
C LEU A 74 19.40 3.43 -10.27
N TRP A 75 19.68 4.37 -11.17
CA TRP A 75 20.92 4.41 -11.95
C TRP A 75 22.02 5.30 -11.34
N GLU A 76 21.71 6.01 -10.24
CA GLU A 76 22.70 6.74 -9.42
C GLU A 76 23.29 5.85 -8.31
#